data_AF-A0A355EW09-F1
#
_entry.id   AF-A0A355EW09-F1
#
_cell.length_a   1.000
_cell.length_b   1.000
_cell.length_c   1.000
_cell.angle_alpha   90.00
_cell.angle_beta   90.00
_cell.angle_gamma   90.00
#
_symmetry.space_group_name_H-M   'P 1'
#
loop_
_entity.id
_entity.type
_entity.pdbx_description
1 polymer ?
#
loop_
_entity_poly.entity_id
_entity_poly.type
_entity_poly.pdbx_seq_one_letter_code
_entity_poly.pdbx_strand_id
1 'polypeptide(L)'
;GGALLGGLALSFWGGPRNRVRAIFIILVFQACLLLLGGVEPSIPLIAFATFGFMFTAPLISGSNQALFQSKVAPEVQGRVFGMASFLVACTMPLASAIAGPLVDRVFQPLLSPGGALAATFVGRLIGVGPGRGAGLLLVVLGIAVLVIVGLAFLNPRLRRVETEVPDASSSV
;
A
#
# COMPACT_ATOMS: atom_id res chain seq x y z
N GLY A 1 -10.65 1.78 -15.70
CA GLY A 1 -10.54 1.73 -14.23
C GLY A 1 -9.28 2.46 -13.78
N GLY A 2 -9.18 2.84 -12.50
CA GLY A 2 -8.09 3.69 -11.97
C GLY A 2 -6.68 3.29 -12.42
N ALA A 3 -6.37 1.99 -12.47
CA ALA A 3 -5.07 1.49 -12.94
C ALA A 3 -4.71 1.86 -14.40
N LEU A 4 -5.69 1.93 -15.30
CA LEU A 4 -5.45 2.36 -16.68
C LEU A 4 -5.09 3.86 -16.73
N LEU A 5 -5.82 4.68 -15.98
CA LEU A 5 -5.56 6.12 -15.90
C LEU A 5 -4.23 6.43 -15.22
N GLY A 6 -3.88 5.67 -14.18
CA GLY A 6 -2.58 5.78 -13.50
C GLY A 6 -1.42 5.39 -14.42
N GLY A 7 -1.60 4.34 -15.23
CA GLY A 7 -0.62 3.93 -16.24
C GLY A 7 -0.43 4.97 -17.33
N LEU A 8 -1.51 5.57 -17.83
CA LEU A 8 -1.45 6.67 -18.80
C LEU A 8 -0.75 7.90 -18.22
N ALA A 9 -1.09 8.30 -17.00
CA ALA A 9 -0.43 9.42 -16.32
C ALA A 9 1.08 9.21 -16.19
N LEU A 10 1.50 7.98 -15.87
CA LEU A 10 2.92 7.62 -15.80
C LEU A 10 3.60 7.72 -17.18
N SER A 11 2.95 7.22 -18.24
CA SER A 11 3.47 7.29 -19.61
C SER A 11 3.62 8.72 -20.13
N PHE A 12 2.68 9.62 -19.80
CA PHE A 12 2.76 11.02 -20.21
C PHE A 12 3.76 11.83 -19.38
N TRP A 13 3.86 11.57 -18.07
CA TRP A 13 4.73 12.34 -17.18
C TRP A 13 6.18 11.82 -17.15
N GLY A 14 6.45 10.57 -17.56
CA GLY A 14 7.79 9.97 -17.55
C GLY A 14 8.33 9.66 -16.14
N GLY A 15 7.51 9.89 -15.11
CA GLY A 15 7.83 9.61 -13.72
C GLY A 15 8.52 10.77 -12.95
N PRO A 16 8.49 10.73 -11.61
CA PRO A 16 9.05 11.77 -10.76
C PRO A 16 10.58 11.72 -10.69
N ARG A 17 11.23 12.89 -10.62
CA ARG A 17 12.70 13.06 -10.60
C ARG A 17 13.39 12.44 -9.38
N ASN A 18 12.71 12.39 -8.23
CA ASN A 18 13.12 11.64 -7.03
C ASN A 18 12.14 10.50 -6.79
N ARG A 19 12.48 9.29 -7.24
CA ARG A 19 11.56 8.14 -7.27
C ARG A 19 11.22 7.70 -5.85
N VAL A 20 12.21 7.67 -4.97
CA VAL A 20 12.01 7.30 -3.55
C VAL A 20 11.04 8.24 -2.84
N ARG A 21 11.19 9.56 -2.99
CA ARG A 21 10.26 10.52 -2.36
C ARG A 21 8.84 10.40 -2.90
N ALA A 22 8.70 10.17 -4.21
CA ALA A 22 7.39 9.98 -4.80
C ALA A 22 6.72 8.70 -4.31
N ILE A 23 7.45 7.58 -4.21
CA ILE A 23 6.93 6.34 -3.63
C ILE A 23 6.42 6.60 -2.22
N PHE A 24 7.18 7.31 -1.38
CA PHE A 24 6.72 7.65 -0.02
C PHE A 24 5.43 8.49 -0.01
N ILE A 25 5.35 9.55 -0.83
CA ILE A 25 4.15 10.39 -0.93
C ILE A 25 2.93 9.56 -1.38
N ILE A 26 3.13 8.70 -2.38
CA ILE A 26 2.06 7.85 -2.90
C ILE A 26 1.61 6.82 -1.86
N LEU A 27 2.54 6.24 -1.09
CA LEU A 27 2.21 5.30 -0.01
C LEU A 27 1.43 5.99 1.12
N VAL A 28 1.82 7.20 1.52
CA VAL A 28 1.05 8.00 2.49
C VAL A 28 -0.34 8.29 1.95
N PHE A 29 -0.46 8.66 0.67
CA PHE A 29 -1.75 8.90 0.03
C PHE A 29 -2.62 7.64 0.01
N GLN A 30 -2.08 6.47 -0.35
CA GLN A 30 -2.79 5.19 -0.27
C GLN A 30 -3.26 4.87 1.15
N ALA A 31 -2.42 5.13 2.16
CA ALA A 31 -2.78 4.91 3.54
C ALA A 31 -3.94 5.81 3.98
N CYS A 32 -3.95 7.08 3.58
CA CYS A 32 -5.08 7.98 3.80
C CYS A 32 -6.36 7.46 3.15
N LEU A 33 -6.29 6.93 1.92
CA LEU A 33 -7.45 6.33 1.25
C LEU A 33 -7.98 5.10 2.00
N LEU A 34 -7.10 4.24 2.53
CA LEU A 34 -7.48 3.10 3.36
C LEU A 34 -8.18 3.54 4.65
N LEU A 35 -7.66 4.58 5.32
CA LEU A 35 -8.29 5.15 6.51
C LEU A 35 -9.68 5.70 6.19
N LEU A 36 -9.81 6.48 5.12
CA LEU A 36 -11.08 7.05 4.67
C LEU A 36 -12.11 5.94 4.38
N GLY A 37 -11.73 4.93 3.59
CA GLY A 37 -12.60 3.81 3.24
C GLY A 37 -12.99 2.91 4.42
N GLY A 38 -12.23 2.96 5.51
CA GLY A 38 -12.50 2.18 6.72
C GLY A 38 -13.35 2.89 7.78
N VAL A 39 -13.32 4.23 7.82
CA VAL A 39 -14.03 5.03 8.84
C VAL A 39 -15.51 5.20 8.51
N GLU A 40 -15.84 5.48 7.24
CA GLU A 40 -17.21 5.82 6.87
C GLU A 40 -17.85 4.75 5.96
N PRO A 41 -19.05 4.22 6.31
CA PRO A 41 -19.77 3.21 5.54
C PRO A 41 -20.50 3.81 4.33
N SER A 42 -19.77 4.54 3.49
CA SER A 42 -20.29 5.27 2.35
C SER A 42 -19.84 4.56 1.07
N ILE A 43 -20.79 3.99 0.31
CA ILE A 43 -20.49 3.34 -0.98
C ILE A 43 -19.71 4.27 -1.92
N PRO A 44 -20.09 5.55 -2.09
CA PRO A 44 -19.32 6.49 -2.92
C PRO A 44 -17.89 6.68 -2.44
N LEU A 45 -17.68 6.74 -1.11
CA LEU A 45 -16.38 6.98 -0.51
C LEU A 45 -15.47 5.76 -0.64
N ILE A 46 -16.00 4.56 -0.42
CA ILE A 46 -15.28 3.29 -0.64
C ILE A 46 -14.90 3.14 -2.13
N ALA A 47 -15.82 3.50 -3.04
CA ALA A 47 -15.53 3.48 -4.47
C ALA A 47 -14.42 4.47 -4.85
N PHE A 48 -14.46 5.69 -4.30
CA PHE A 48 -13.41 6.68 -4.49
C PHE A 48 -12.06 6.23 -3.92
N ALA A 49 -12.04 5.67 -2.71
CA ALA A 49 -10.83 5.13 -2.08
C ALA A 49 -10.23 3.98 -2.91
N THR A 50 -11.08 3.06 -3.39
CA THR A 50 -10.66 1.94 -4.23
C THR A 50 -10.11 2.43 -5.56
N PHE A 51 -10.77 3.41 -6.19
CA PHE A 51 -10.32 4.01 -7.44
C PHE A 51 -8.97 4.70 -7.28
N GLY A 52 -8.81 5.50 -6.23
CA GLY A 52 -7.54 6.16 -5.92
C GLY A 52 -6.42 5.16 -5.65
N PHE A 53 -6.70 4.09 -4.90
CA PHE A 53 -5.74 3.02 -4.64
C PHE A 53 -5.30 2.30 -5.92
N MET A 54 -6.24 2.00 -6.82
CA MET A 54 -5.95 1.40 -8.12
C MET A 54 -5.20 2.36 -9.05
N PHE A 55 -5.48 3.66 -8.98
CA PHE A 55 -4.78 4.68 -9.75
C PHE A 55 -3.31 4.78 -9.36
N THR A 56 -2.99 4.68 -8.07
CA THR A 56 -1.61 4.77 -7.60
C THR A 56 -0.79 3.50 -7.76
N ALA A 57 -1.44 2.34 -7.92
CA ALA A 57 -0.76 1.05 -8.11
C ALA A 57 0.29 1.04 -9.26
N PRO A 58 -0.03 1.46 -10.51
CA PRO A 58 0.94 1.52 -11.61
C PRO A 58 2.08 2.53 -11.38
N LEU A 59 1.83 3.63 -10.67
CA LEU A 59 2.86 4.61 -10.34
C LEU A 59 3.92 4.00 -9.40
N ILE A 60 3.51 3.23 -8.40
CA ILE A 60 4.43 2.52 -7.50
C ILE A 60 5.16 1.42 -8.26
N SER A 61 4.44 0.55 -8.97
CA SER A 61 5.07 -0.59 -9.66
C SER A 61 6.06 -0.14 -10.73
N GLY A 62 5.72 0.90 -11.51
CA GLY A 62 6.63 1.49 -12.50
C GLY A 62 7.87 2.13 -11.87
N SER A 63 7.69 2.87 -10.77
CA SER A 63 8.82 3.48 -10.04
C SER A 63 9.75 2.41 -9.43
N ASN A 64 9.18 1.37 -8.82
CA ASN A 64 9.94 0.23 -8.30
C ASN A 64 10.67 -0.50 -9.42
N GLN A 65 9.99 -0.78 -10.53
CA GLN A 65 10.61 -1.47 -11.67
C GLN A 65 11.78 -0.65 -12.22
N ALA A 66 11.62 0.65 -12.44
CA ALA A 66 12.69 1.52 -12.91
C ALA A 66 13.86 1.60 -11.92
N LEU A 67 13.60 1.57 -10.61
CA LEU A 67 14.64 1.56 -9.57
C LEU A 67 15.42 0.25 -9.56
N PHE A 68 14.74 -0.89 -9.62
CA PHE A 68 15.41 -2.19 -9.75
C PHE A 68 16.20 -2.30 -11.05
N GLN A 69 15.66 -1.81 -12.17
CA GLN A 69 16.39 -1.77 -13.45
C GLN A 69 17.69 -0.95 -13.36
N SER A 70 17.70 0.17 -12.63
CA SER A 70 18.92 0.99 -12.46
C SER A 70 19.96 0.38 -11.52
N LYS A 71 19.55 -0.48 -10.57
CA LYS A 71 20.41 -1.00 -9.51
C LYS A 71 20.88 -2.44 -9.74
N VAL A 72 20.19 -3.22 -10.56
CA VAL A 72 20.51 -4.63 -10.80
C VAL A 72 21.21 -4.79 -12.14
N ALA A 73 22.37 -5.45 -12.13
CA ALA A 73 23.12 -5.74 -13.35
C ALA A 73 22.28 -6.55 -14.36
N PRO A 74 22.34 -6.27 -15.67
CA PRO A 74 21.50 -6.89 -16.68
C PRO A 74 21.52 -8.43 -16.66
N GLU A 75 22.68 -9.01 -16.34
CA GLU A 75 22.95 -10.45 -16.35
C GLU A 75 22.17 -11.24 -15.28
N VAL A 76 21.86 -10.62 -14.13
CA VAL A 76 21.12 -11.26 -13.03
C VAL A 76 19.69 -10.74 -12.89
N GLN A 77 19.32 -9.78 -13.74
CA GLN A 77 18.06 -9.07 -13.69
C GLN A 77 16.85 -10.02 -13.76
N GLY A 78 16.87 -10.99 -14.69
CA GLY A 78 15.79 -11.99 -14.81
C GLY A 78 15.60 -12.85 -13.56
N ARG A 79 16.69 -13.22 -12.87
CA ARG A 79 16.63 -14.01 -11.63
C ARG A 79 16.10 -13.19 -10.46
N VAL A 80 16.54 -11.94 -10.33
CA VAL A 80 16.10 -11.04 -9.25
C VAL A 80 14.62 -10.68 -9.42
N PHE A 81 14.19 -10.30 -10.62
CA PHE A 81 12.78 -10.02 -10.89
C PHE A 81 11.90 -11.26 -10.76
N GLY A 82 12.36 -12.44 -11.17
CA GLY A 82 11.65 -13.69 -10.95
C GLY A 82 11.42 -13.99 -9.46
N MET A 83 12.46 -13.88 -8.63
CA MET A 83 12.36 -14.10 -7.18
C MET A 83 11.45 -13.05 -6.52
N ALA A 84 11.62 -11.78 -6.87
CA ALA A 84 10.78 -10.70 -6.33
C ALA A 84 9.31 -10.90 -6.71
N SER A 85 9.03 -11.27 -7.96
CA SER A 85 7.67 -11.51 -8.44
C SER A 85 7.04 -12.73 -7.76
N PHE A 86 7.82 -13.78 -7.51
CA PHE A 86 7.38 -14.94 -6.75
C PHE A 86 6.99 -14.56 -5.32
N LEU A 87 7.83 -13.78 -4.62
CA LEU A 87 7.52 -13.30 -3.27
C LEU A 87 6.24 -12.46 -3.22
N VAL A 88 6.05 -11.56 -4.20
CA VAL A 88 4.82 -10.76 -4.33
C VAL A 88 3.62 -11.66 -4.62
N ALA A 89 3.76 -12.63 -5.51
CA ALA A 89 2.70 -13.57 -5.88
C ALA A 89 2.28 -14.46 -4.70
N CYS A 90 3.20 -14.85 -3.81
CA CYS A 90 2.89 -15.57 -2.57
C CYS A 90 2.20 -14.69 -1.53
N THR A 91 2.46 -13.37 -1.53
CA THR A 91 1.87 -12.45 -0.56
C THR A 91 0.36 -12.29 -0.77
N MET A 92 -0.11 -12.26 -2.01
CA MET A 92 -1.56 -12.15 -2.33
C MET A 92 -2.43 -13.25 -1.70
N PRO A 93 -2.17 -14.56 -1.93
CA PRO A 93 -2.99 -15.62 -1.35
C PRO A 93 -2.86 -15.68 0.16
N LEU A 94 -1.67 -15.42 0.72
CA LEU A 94 -1.48 -15.36 2.17
C LEU A 94 -2.31 -14.21 2.79
N ALA A 95 -2.28 -13.03 2.19
CA ALA A 95 -3.07 -11.89 2.64
C ALA A 95 -4.56 -12.21 2.61
N SER A 96 -5.07 -12.77 1.51
CA SER A 96 -6.48 -13.16 1.39
C SER A 96 -6.87 -14.27 2.37
N ALA A 97 -5.99 -15.26 2.59
CA ALA A 97 -6.24 -16.36 3.52
C ALA A 97 -6.33 -15.89 4.98
N ILE A 98 -5.58 -14.86 5.36
CA ILE A 98 -5.59 -14.29 6.71
C ILE A 98 -6.70 -13.25 6.87
N ALA A 99 -6.91 -12.40 5.86
CA ALA A 99 -7.83 -11.27 5.94
C ALA A 99 -9.28 -11.70 6.22
N GLY A 100 -9.77 -12.74 5.55
CA GLY A 100 -11.14 -13.24 5.75
C GLY A 100 -11.42 -13.65 7.21
N PRO A 101 -10.70 -14.66 7.75
CA PRO A 101 -10.86 -15.07 9.14
C PRO A 101 -10.63 -13.94 10.14
N LEU A 102 -9.69 -13.03 9.88
CA LEU A 102 -9.42 -11.91 10.76
C LEU A 102 -10.59 -10.93 10.81
N VAL A 103 -11.21 -10.65 9.66
CA VAL A 103 -12.43 -9.83 9.58
C VAL A 103 -13.57 -10.52 10.30
N ASP A 104 -13.89 -11.76 9.94
CA ASP A 104 -15.13 -12.41 10.37
C ASP A 104 -15.07 -12.90 11.82
N ARG A 105 -13.90 -13.38 12.28
CA ARG A 105 -13.76 -14.01 13.61
C ARG A 105 -13.16 -13.11 14.67
N VAL A 106 -12.47 -12.03 14.29
CA VAL A 106 -11.81 -11.13 15.24
C VAL A 106 -12.44 -9.74 15.17
N PHE A 107 -12.39 -9.07 14.03
CA PHE A 107 -12.79 -7.66 13.97
C PHE A 107 -14.32 -7.45 13.97
N GLN A 108 -15.07 -8.30 13.29
CA GLN A 108 -16.53 -8.24 13.25
C GLN A 108 -17.19 -8.47 14.62
N PRO A 109 -16.81 -9.47 15.44
CA PRO A 109 -17.38 -9.64 16.78
C PRO A 109 -16.94 -8.54 17.76
N LEU A 110 -15.79 -7.91 17.55
CA LEU A 110 -15.35 -6.79 18.38
C LEU A 110 -16.19 -5.51 18.16
N LEU A 111 -16.71 -5.34 16.94
CA LEU A 111 -17.56 -4.20 16.52
C LEU A 111 -19.04 -4.59 16.34
N SER A 112 -19.47 -5.68 16.96
CA SER A 112 -20.90 -6.04 17.04
C SER A 112 -21.56 -5.37 18.26
N PRO A 113 -22.91 -5.28 18.32
CA PRO A 113 -23.60 -4.75 19.49
C PRO A 113 -23.21 -5.54 20.76
N GLY A 114 -22.60 -4.88 21.74
CA GLY A 114 -22.07 -5.51 22.96
C GLY A 114 -20.61 -5.96 22.88
N GLY A 115 -19.93 -5.76 21.76
CA GLY A 115 -18.50 -6.08 21.59
C GLY A 115 -17.57 -5.13 22.37
N ALA A 116 -16.36 -5.61 22.68
CA ALA A 116 -15.40 -4.86 23.51
C ALA A 116 -14.98 -3.51 22.91
N LEU A 117 -14.94 -3.38 21.58
CA LEU A 117 -14.60 -2.13 20.89
C LEU A 117 -15.84 -1.27 20.59
N ALA A 118 -17.06 -1.82 20.72
CA ALA A 118 -18.29 -1.12 20.41
C ALA A 118 -18.51 0.14 21.29
N ALA A 119 -18.10 0.09 22.56
CA ALA A 119 -18.23 1.21 23.51
C ALA A 119 -17.02 2.16 23.53
N THR A 120 -15.95 1.86 22.77
CA THR A 120 -14.74 2.69 22.73
C THR A 120 -14.79 3.77 21.65
N PHE A 121 -13.81 4.67 21.64
CA PHE A 121 -13.65 5.70 20.60
C PHE A 121 -13.61 5.10 19.18
N VAL A 122 -13.04 3.90 19.03
CA VAL A 122 -12.97 3.17 17.76
C VAL A 122 -14.37 2.78 17.25
N GLY A 123 -15.22 2.24 18.14
CA GLY A 123 -16.62 1.93 17.82
C GLY A 123 -17.45 3.17 17.50
N ARG A 124 -17.12 4.33 18.09
CA ARG A 124 -17.78 5.61 17.76
C ARG A 124 -17.32 6.18 16.42
N LEU A 125 -16.06 5.99 16.05
CA LEU A 125 -15.49 6.52 14.80
C LEU A 125 -15.88 5.66 13.59
N ILE A 126 -15.75 4.34 13.69
CA ILE A 126 -16.00 3.39 12.59
C ILE A 126 -17.48 2.96 12.56
N GLY A 127 -18.15 3.01 13.70
CA GLY A 127 -19.50 2.50 13.88
C GLY A 127 -19.53 1.02 14.26
N VAL A 128 -20.69 0.59 14.74
CA VAL A 128 -20.95 -0.76 15.23
C VAL A 128 -22.01 -1.39 14.32
N GLY A 129 -21.80 -2.63 13.88
CA GLY A 129 -22.76 -3.33 13.03
C GLY A 129 -22.17 -4.27 11.98
N PRO A 130 -23.03 -4.87 11.13
CA PRO A 130 -22.61 -5.76 10.06
C PRO A 130 -21.68 -5.07 9.07
N GLY A 131 -20.59 -5.74 8.69
CA GLY A 131 -19.59 -5.25 7.72
C GLY A 131 -18.52 -4.32 8.30
N ARG A 132 -18.58 -3.96 9.58
CA ARG A 132 -17.60 -3.06 10.22
C ARG A 132 -16.26 -3.71 10.53
N GLY A 133 -16.18 -5.04 10.56
CA GLY A 133 -14.92 -5.76 10.64
C GLY A 133 -14.00 -5.47 9.45
N ALA A 134 -14.55 -5.34 8.25
CA ALA A 134 -13.80 -4.98 7.04
C ALA A 134 -13.30 -3.52 7.11
N GLY A 135 -14.13 -2.61 7.62
CA GLY A 135 -13.73 -1.21 7.85
C GLY A 135 -12.57 -1.10 8.84
N LEU A 136 -12.63 -1.83 9.97
CA LEU A 136 -11.53 -1.89 10.94
C LEU A 136 -10.25 -2.44 10.31
N LEU A 137 -10.32 -3.50 9.51
CA LEU A 137 -9.16 -4.03 8.79
C LEU A 137 -8.51 -2.95 7.91
N LEU A 138 -9.31 -2.20 7.13
CA LEU A 138 -8.79 -1.12 6.29
C LEU A 138 -8.12 -0.02 7.12
N VAL A 139 -8.72 0.38 8.25
CA VAL A 139 -8.11 1.37 9.15
C VAL A 139 -6.79 0.87 9.71
N VAL A 140 -6.75 -0.37 10.23
CA VAL A 140 -5.54 -0.98 10.79
C VAL A 140 -4.44 -1.09 9.73
N LEU A 141 -4.77 -1.50 8.51
CA LEU A 141 -3.83 -1.54 7.38
C LEU A 141 -3.31 -0.15 7.01
N GLY A 142 -4.19 0.86 6.96
CA GLY A 142 -3.80 2.26 6.71
C GLY A 142 -2.82 2.77 7.76
N ILE A 143 -3.09 2.55 9.04
CA ILE A 143 -2.18 2.91 10.14
C ILE A 143 -0.85 2.15 10.01
N ALA A 144 -0.89 0.84 9.75
CA ALA A 144 0.32 0.04 9.60
C ALA A 144 1.20 0.56 8.45
N VAL A 145 0.61 0.92 7.30
CA VAL A 145 1.34 1.53 6.19
C VAL A 145 1.95 2.87 6.60
N LEU A 146 1.21 3.75 7.29
CA LEU A 146 1.76 5.02 7.77
C LEU A 146 2.93 4.82 8.73
N VAL A 147 2.83 3.84 9.64
CA VAL A 147 3.91 3.51 10.58
C VAL A 147 5.14 2.98 9.83
N ILE A 148 4.95 2.03 8.91
CA ILE A 148 6.05 1.47 8.11
C ILE A 148 6.73 2.56 7.28
N VAL A 149 5.94 3.43 6.63
CA VAL A 149 6.45 4.57 5.86
C VAL A 149 7.18 5.56 6.76
N GLY A 150 6.62 5.87 7.93
CA GLY A 150 7.26 6.75 8.91
C GLY A 150 8.60 6.19 9.40
N LEU A 151 8.65 4.91 9.77
CA LEU A 151 9.89 4.23 10.17
C LEU A 151 10.91 4.15 9.03
N ALA A 152 10.45 3.91 7.80
CA ALA A 152 11.29 3.93 6.62
C ALA A 152 11.84 5.33 6.33
N PHE A 153 11.06 6.39 6.57
CA PHE A 153 11.50 7.77 6.42
C PHE A 153 12.49 8.20 7.51
N LEU A 154 12.32 7.68 8.72
CA LEU A 154 13.25 7.89 9.84
C LEU A 154 14.59 7.18 9.64
N ASN A 155 14.62 6.08 8.86
CA ASN A 155 15.85 5.37 8.54
C ASN A 155 16.68 6.12 7.46
N PRO A 156 17.84 6.70 7.81
CA PRO A 156 18.65 7.49 6.87
C PRO A 156 19.14 6.67 5.66
N ARG A 157 19.36 5.36 5.87
CA ARG A 157 19.76 4.41 4.82
C ARG A 157 18.69 4.26 3.74
N LEU A 158 17.40 4.21 4.09
CA LEU A 158 16.31 4.16 3.08
C LEU A 158 16.14 5.51 2.37
N ARG A 159 16.31 6.61 3.10
CA ARG A 159 16.25 7.97 2.54
C ARG A 159 17.40 8.27 1.56
N ARG A 160 18.55 7.61 1.73
CA ARG A 160 19.76 7.79 0.90
C ARG A 160 20.05 6.63 -0.04
N VAL A 161 19.14 5.67 -0.25
CA VAL A 161 19.38 4.55 -1.21
C VAL A 161 19.77 5.04 -2.60
N GLU A 162 19.17 6.15 -3.06
CA GLU A 162 19.53 6.78 -4.35
C GLU A 162 20.95 7.40 -4.33
N THR A 163 21.52 7.68 -3.16
CA THR A 163 22.83 8.34 -2.97
C THR A 163 23.95 7.39 -2.51
N GLU A 164 23.62 6.32 -1.78
CA GLU A 164 24.59 5.37 -1.19
C GLU A 164 24.86 4.15 -2.08
N VAL A 165 23.95 3.79 -2.98
CA VAL A 165 24.17 2.68 -3.92
C VAL A 165 24.56 3.29 -5.28
N PRO A 166 25.78 3.09 -5.79
CA PRO A 166 26.15 3.53 -7.14
C PRO A 166 25.20 2.94 -8.19
N ASP A 167 24.85 3.72 -9.21
CA ASP A 167 24.12 3.19 -10.36
C ASP A 167 25.05 2.24 -11.12
N ALA A 168 24.54 1.08 -11.53
CA ALA A 168 25.34 0.07 -12.25
C ALA A 168 25.87 0.59 -13.61
N SER A 169 25.34 1.70 -14.11
CA SER A 169 25.79 2.35 -15.34
C SER A 169 27.05 3.22 -15.20
N SER A 170 27.66 3.34 -14.00
CA SER A 170 28.93 4.06 -13.82
C SER A 170 30.16 3.15 -13.75
N SER A 171 30.04 1.87 -14.14
CA SER A 171 31.15 0.91 -14.18
C SER A 171 31.36 0.30 -15.57
N VAL A 172 31.32 1.14 -16.62
CA VAL A 172 31.86 0.82 -17.95
C VAL A 172 32.76 1.97 -18.40
#